data_AF-A0A844MXJ6-F1
#
_entry.id   AF-A0A844MXJ6-F1
#
_cell.length_a   1.000
_cell.length_b   1.000
_cell.length_c   1.000
_cell.angle_alpha   90.00
_cell.angle_beta   90.00
_cell.angle_gamma   90.00
#
_symmetry.space_group_name_H-M   'P 1'
#
loop_
_entity.id
_entity.type
_entity.pdbx_description
1 polymer ?
#
loop_
_entity_poly.entity_id
_entity_poly.type
_entity_poly.pdbx_seq_one_letter_code
_entity_poly.pdbx_strand_id
1 'polypeptide(L)'
;MTHLREHIARSLEITTSELNVELPINKMGLDSLMVVELRNLLTAELEVNIPMAKFLDGVSVVGLTKFVSEQLFEVNSISNLSVAPTTTFSKKSKIRGKL
;
A
#
# COMPACT_ATOMS: atom_id res chain seq x y z
N MET A 1 2.55 6.31 -12.23
CA MET A 1 3.62 5.28 -12.26
C MET A 1 4.96 5.79 -12.76
N THR A 2 5.02 6.87 -13.54
CA THR A 2 6.28 7.46 -14.03
C THR A 2 7.12 8.11 -12.91
N HIS A 3 6.48 8.80 -11.96
CA HIS A 3 7.16 9.54 -10.90
C HIS A 3 7.99 8.67 -9.92
N LEU A 4 7.46 7.51 -9.51
CA LEU A 4 8.20 6.57 -8.65
C LEU A 4 9.48 6.06 -9.33
N ARG A 5 9.38 5.71 -10.62
CA ARG A 5 10.51 5.20 -11.40
C ARG A 5 11.58 6.28 -11.60
N GLU A 6 11.15 7.51 -11.89
CA GLU A 6 12.02 8.68 -12.05
C GLU A 6 12.76 9.02 -10.75
N HIS A 7 12.08 8.99 -9.62
CA HIS A 7 12.69 9.30 -8.32
C HIS A 7 13.78 8.27 -7.97
N ILE A 8 13.48 6.98 -8.09
CA ILE A 8 14.45 5.91 -7.80
C ILE A 8 15.63 5.96 -8.76
N ALA A 9 15.40 6.17 -10.06
CA ALA A 9 16.47 6.26 -11.04
C ALA A 9 17.40 7.46 -10.76
N ARG A 10 16.82 8.61 -10.38
CA ARG A 10 17.58 9.81 -9.99
C ARG A 10 18.42 9.58 -8.74
N SER A 11 17.88 8.90 -7.73
CA SER A 11 18.58 8.53 -6.49
C SER A 11 19.75 7.57 -6.74
N LEU A 12 19.66 6.71 -7.76
CA LEU A 12 20.70 5.77 -8.16
C LEU A 12 21.67 6.32 -9.21
N GLU A 13 21.49 7.58 -9.64
CA GLU A 13 22.25 8.20 -10.73
C GLU A 13 22.22 7.41 -12.05
N ILE A 14 21.12 6.69 -12.31
CA ILE A 14 20.90 5.92 -13.54
C ILE A 14 19.70 6.44 -14.33
N THR A 15 19.54 5.97 -15.56
CA THR A 15 18.32 6.24 -16.33
C THR A 15 17.17 5.34 -15.91
N THR A 16 15.94 5.79 -16.13
CA THR A 16 14.75 4.96 -15.85
C THR A 16 14.67 3.69 -16.68
N SER A 17 15.43 3.60 -17.78
CA SER A 17 15.57 2.41 -18.63
C SER A 17 16.53 1.37 -18.05
N GLU A 18 17.50 1.80 -17.25
CA GLU A 18 18.47 0.94 -16.57
C GLU A 18 17.94 0.42 -15.22
N LEU A 19 16.87 1.04 -14.71
CA LEU A 19 16.24 0.62 -13.47
C LEU A 19 15.54 -0.73 -13.62
N ASN A 20 16.06 -1.75 -12.94
CA ASN A 20 15.42 -3.06 -12.86
C ASN A 20 14.27 -3.05 -11.84
N VAL A 21 13.05 -2.77 -12.27
CA VAL A 21 11.86 -2.65 -11.41
C VAL A 21 11.49 -3.93 -10.63
N GLU A 22 12.03 -5.09 -11.01
CA GLU A 22 11.79 -6.36 -10.32
C GLU A 22 12.77 -6.62 -9.17
N LEU A 23 13.93 -5.95 -9.17
CA LEU A 23 14.91 -6.12 -8.10
C LEU A 23 14.37 -5.51 -6.79
N PRO A 24 14.62 -6.15 -5.64
CA PRO A 24 14.36 -5.55 -4.33
C PRO A 24 15.03 -4.19 -4.19
N ILE A 25 14.30 -3.19 -3.70
CA ILE A 25 14.78 -1.82 -3.50
C ILE A 25 16.03 -1.79 -2.60
N ASN A 26 16.05 -2.60 -1.54
CA ASN A 26 17.19 -2.75 -0.64
C ASN A 26 18.42 -3.44 -1.26
N LYS A 27 18.30 -4.00 -2.47
CA LYS A 27 19.41 -4.62 -3.23
C LYS A 27 19.88 -3.75 -4.40
N MET A 28 19.21 -2.63 -4.66
CA MET A 28 19.57 -1.70 -5.75
C MET A 28 20.74 -0.77 -5.40
N GLY A 29 21.27 -0.83 -4.18
CA GLY A 29 22.29 0.12 -3.70
C GLY A 29 21.69 1.41 -3.14
N LEU A 30 20.36 1.48 -2.95
CA LEU A 30 19.73 2.57 -2.21
C LEU A 30 20.13 2.48 -0.74
N ASP A 31 20.69 3.58 -0.22
CA ASP A 31 20.99 3.70 1.20
C ASP A 31 19.71 3.79 2.06
N SER A 32 19.88 3.62 3.37
CA SER A 32 18.78 3.66 4.33
C SER A 32 18.04 5.00 4.37
N LEU A 33 18.70 6.12 4.04
CA LEU A 33 18.08 7.45 4.04
C LEU A 33 17.20 7.63 2.81
N MET A 34 17.68 7.25 1.62
CA MET A 34 16.93 7.29 0.37
C MET A 34 15.69 6.42 0.43
N VAL A 35 15.75 5.28 1.12
CA VAL A 35 14.56 4.44 1.39
C VAL A 35 13.52 5.20 2.23
N VAL A 36 13.97 5.93 3.26
CA VAL A 36 13.08 6.74 4.12
C VAL A 36 12.48 7.90 3.34
N GLU A 37 13.28 8.61 2.55
CA GLU A 37 12.84 9.70 1.68
C GLU A 37 11.80 9.23 0.68
N LEU A 38 12.07 8.10 0.00
CA LEU A 38 11.14 7.47 -0.94
C LEU A 38 9.80 7.13 -0.25
N ARG A 39 9.87 6.53 0.94
CA ARG A 39 8.70 6.17 1.72
C ARG A 39 7.88 7.39 2.12
N ASN A 40 8.54 8.48 2.53
CA ASN A 40 7.89 9.72 2.92
C ASN A 40 7.26 10.43 1.72
N LEU A 41 7.95 10.47 0.57
CA LEU A 41 7.43 11.04 -0.67
C LEU A 41 6.15 10.32 -1.11
N LEU A 42 6.17 8.99 -1.16
CA LEU A 42 5.00 8.21 -1.55
C LEU A 42 3.84 8.36 -0.55
N THR A 43 4.14 8.40 0.74
CA THR A 43 3.11 8.62 1.78
C THR A 43 2.46 9.99 1.63
N ALA A 44 3.25 11.03 1.32
CA ALA A 44 2.75 12.40 1.16
C ALA A 44 1.99 12.60 -0.16
N GLU A 45 2.45 12.01 -1.26
CA GLU A 45 1.83 12.19 -2.59
C GLU A 45 0.54 11.37 -2.76
N LEU A 46 0.48 10.18 -2.16
CA LEU A 46 -0.59 9.20 -2.39
C LEU A 46 -1.47 9.00 -1.15
N GLU A 47 -1.20 9.71 -0.05
CA GLU A 47 -1.91 9.61 1.25
C GLU A 47 -2.04 8.17 1.79
N VAL A 48 -1.14 7.27 1.38
CA VAL A 48 -1.12 5.87 1.82
C VAL A 48 -0.03 5.65 2.87
N ASN A 49 -0.35 4.87 3.89
CA ASN A 49 0.66 4.45 4.84
C ASN A 49 1.45 3.27 4.27
N ILE A 50 2.76 3.47 4.06
CA ILE A 50 3.67 2.40 3.65
C ILE A 50 4.52 1.99 4.86
N PRO A 51 4.35 0.75 5.38
CA PRO A 51 5.15 0.25 6.50
C PRO A 51 6.62 0.12 6.12
N MET A 52 7.53 0.57 6.99
CA MET A 52 8.98 0.46 6.75
C MET A 52 9.43 -1.00 6.58
N ALA A 53 8.77 -1.93 7.26
CA ALA A 53 9.01 -3.37 7.13
C ALA A 53 9.00 -3.85 5.66
N LYS A 54 8.13 -3.29 4.80
CA LYS A 54 8.09 -3.66 3.37
C LYS A 54 9.43 -3.41 2.65
N PHE A 55 10.11 -2.32 2.99
CA PHE A 55 11.41 -2.00 2.41
C PHE A 55 12.50 -2.93 2.95
N LEU A 56 12.46 -3.22 4.25
CA LEU A 56 13.40 -4.15 4.90
C LEU A 56 13.23 -5.59 4.38
N ASP A 57 12.00 -6.01 4.11
CA ASP A 57 11.65 -7.30 3.51
C ASP A 57 12.08 -7.43 2.04
N GLY A 58 12.55 -6.34 1.44
CA GLY A 58 13.02 -6.32 0.05
C GLY A 58 11.91 -6.22 -0.99
N VAL A 59 10.90 -5.36 -0.76
CA VAL A 59 9.90 -5.02 -1.78
C VAL A 59 10.59 -4.47 -3.05
N SER A 60 10.11 -4.88 -4.22
CA SER A 60 10.54 -4.33 -5.51
C SER A 60 9.70 -3.11 -5.90
N VAL A 61 10.10 -2.39 -6.95
CA VAL A 61 9.31 -1.25 -7.47
C VAL A 61 7.93 -1.72 -7.92
N VAL A 62 7.84 -2.86 -8.62
CA VAL A 62 6.57 -3.46 -9.02
C VAL A 62 5.72 -3.85 -7.80
N GLY A 63 6.33 -4.48 -6.80
CA GLY A 63 5.63 -4.88 -5.57
C GLY A 63 5.09 -3.68 -4.79
N LEU A 64 5.86 -2.59 -4.72
CA LEU A 64 5.47 -1.36 -4.05
C LEU A 64 4.32 -0.67 -4.78
N THR A 65 4.41 -0.58 -6.11
CA THR A 65 3.32 -0.08 -6.96
C THR A 65 2.02 -0.84 -6.76
N LYS A 66 2.10 -2.18 -6.72
CA LYS A 66 0.93 -3.04 -6.51
C LYS A 66 0.32 -2.79 -5.14
N PHE A 67 1.12 -2.80 -4.08
CA PHE A 67 0.69 -2.55 -2.71
C PHE A 67 -0.03 -1.20 -2.56
N VAL A 68 0.53 -0.14 -3.15
CA VAL A 68 -0.08 1.19 -3.09
C VAL A 68 -1.38 1.23 -3.89
N SER A 69 -1.41 0.59 -5.06
CA SER A 69 -2.62 0.53 -5.89
C SER A 69 -3.75 -0.19 -5.13
N GLU A 70 -3.47 -1.32 -4.50
CA GLU A 70 -4.44 -2.07 -3.68
C GLU A 70 -5.03 -1.20 -2.55
N GLN A 71 -4.20 -0.45 -1.83
CA GLN A 71 -4.69 0.45 -0.77
C GLN A 71 -5.59 1.56 -1.33
N LEU A 72 -5.26 2.14 -2.47
CA LEU A 72 -6.08 3.18 -3.10
C LEU A 72 -7.44 2.63 -3.60
N PHE A 73 -7.48 1.38 -4.07
CA PHE A 73 -8.74 0.74 -4.50
C PHE A 73 -9.62 0.31 -3.32
N GLU A 74 -9.03 -0.12 -2.19
CA GLU A 74 -9.80 -0.44 -0.98
C GLU A 74 -10.46 0.80 -0.38
N VAL A 75 -9.74 1.93 -0.29
CA VAL A 75 -10.29 3.20 0.21
C VAL A 75 -11.49 3.66 -0.63
N ASN A 76 -11.45 3.44 -1.95
CA ASN A 76 -12.52 3.86 -2.86
C ASN A 76 -13.73 2.89 -2.93
N SER A 77 -13.59 1.67 -2.40
CA SER A 77 -14.67 0.68 -2.34
C SER A 77 -15.53 0.84 -1.08
N ILE A 78 -14.95 1.37 0.01
CA ILE A 78 -15.65 1.59 1.30
C ILE A 78 -16.51 2.86 1.25
N SER A 79 -16.12 3.88 0.49
CA SER A 79 -16.85 5.14 0.34
C SER A 79 -18.21 5.00 -0.38
N ASN A 80 -18.44 3.90 -1.10
CA ASN A 80 -19.68 3.66 -1.85
C ASN A 80 -20.67 2.68 -1.17
N LEU A 81 -20.38 2.19 0.03
CA LEU A 81 -21.25 1.23 0.75
C LEU A 81 -21.98 1.83 1.96
N SER A 82 -22.39 3.11 1.87
CA SER A 82 -23.28 3.74 2.85
C SER A 82 -24.58 4.21 2.19
N VAL A 83 -25.45 3.24 1.87
CA VAL A 83 -26.90 3.48 1.80
C VAL A 83 -27.54 2.48 2.76
N ALA A 84 -27.83 2.96 3.98
CA ALA A 84 -28.66 2.23 4.92
C ALA A 84 -30.10 2.15 4.39
N PRO A 85 -30.80 1.05 4.70
CA PRO A 85 -32.13 1.21 5.25
C PRO A 85 -32.21 0.63 6.67
N THR A 86 -32.57 1.51 7.59
CA THR A 86 -33.12 1.20 8.91
C THR A 86 -34.39 0.37 8.77
N THR A 87 -34.49 -0.80 9.42
CA THR A 87 -35.73 -1.24 10.09
C THR A 87 -35.48 -2.40 11.06
N THR A 88 -35.53 -2.05 12.36
CA THR A 88 -36.08 -2.77 13.51
C THR A 88 -37.02 -3.94 13.18
N PHE A 89 -36.83 -5.13 13.77
CA PHE A 89 -37.81 -5.74 14.72
C PHE A 89 -37.32 -7.08 15.31
N SER A 90 -37.50 -7.17 16.63
CA SER A 90 -37.26 -8.27 17.58
C SER A 90 -37.98 -9.58 17.23
N LYS A 91 -37.31 -10.73 17.44
CA LYS A 91 -38.01 -12.00 17.75
C LYS A 91 -37.29 -12.78 18.85
N LYS A 92 -37.97 -12.86 20.01
CA LYS A 92 -37.68 -13.73 21.16
C LYS A 92 -37.80 -15.22 20.78
N SER A 93 -36.92 -16.08 21.29
CA SER A 93 -37.22 -17.46 21.74
C SER A 93 -35.96 -18.05 22.40
N LYS A 94 -35.82 -18.15 23.74
CA LYS A 94 -36.38 -19.16 24.65
C LYS A 94 -36.20 -20.59 24.11
N ILE A 95 -35.28 -21.39 24.66
CA ILE A 95 -35.52 -22.41 25.71
C ILE A 95 -34.22 -23.13 26.11
N ARG A 96 -34.16 -23.45 27.40
CA ARG A 96 -33.09 -24.16 28.12
C ARG A 96 -33.14 -25.65 27.75
N GLY A 97 -31.99 -26.23 27.40
CA GLY A 97 -31.84 -27.67 27.27
C GLY A 97 -32.00 -28.35 28.62
N LYS A 98 -32.99 -29.24 28.73
CA LYS A 98 -33.02 -30.33 29.69
C LYS A 98 -32.65 -31.61 28.94
N LEU A 99 -31.76 -32.40 29.53
CA LEU A 99 -31.91 -33.82 29.85
C LEU A 99 -30.72 -34.21 30.73
#